data_AF-A0A382C352-F1
#
_entry.id   AF-A0A382C352-F1
#
_cell.length_a   1.000
_cell.length_b   1.000
_cell.length_c   1.000
_cell.angle_alpha   90.00
_cell.angle_beta   90.00
_cell.angle_gamma   90.00
#
_symmetry.space_group_name_H-M   'P 1'
#
loop_
_entity.id
_entity.type
_entity.pdbx_description
1 polymer ?
#
loop_
_entity_poly.entity_id
_entity_poly.type
_entity_poly.pdbx_seq_one_letter_code
_entity_poly.pdbx_strand_id
1 'polypeptide(L)'
;MLTKLLTYRIQYNMSIDPRADCFNVINEVKANKVKAKKKIGRPFGSKAVNKFEPTEQQRHLVVMMSTNGVKHPEQARALNCGEKTLIKYFRDELDFGKMRATAHVSGALYKNAIEGNVSAQIFWLKSQGGWREADRLEITGANGKDLLTETEREQRLASILVNLQTKKPIDVSPVKKPAAEIEA
;
A
#
# COMPACT_ATOMS: atom_id res chain seq x y z
N MET A 1 40.45 -1.92 3.85
CA MET A 1 39.02 -1.72 3.47
C MET A 1 38.06 -1.74 4.64
N LEU A 2 38.35 -2.45 5.74
CA LEU A 2 37.47 -2.54 6.91
C LEU A 2 37.38 -1.25 7.75
N THR A 3 38.37 -0.36 7.67
CA THR A 3 38.40 0.91 8.44
C THR A 3 37.43 1.98 7.92
N LYS A 4 37.06 1.98 6.64
CA LYS A 4 36.08 2.92 6.08
C LYS A 4 34.62 2.54 6.37
N LEU A 5 34.34 1.26 6.61
CA LEU A 5 32.99 0.79 6.96
C LEU A 5 32.67 0.96 8.45
N LEU A 6 33.68 0.91 9.32
CA LEU A 6 33.49 1.15 10.76
C LEU A 6 33.31 2.63 11.11
N THR A 7 33.96 3.56 10.40
CA THR A 7 33.74 5.00 10.61
C THR A 7 32.33 5.43 10.18
N TYR A 8 31.79 4.85 9.11
CA TYR A 8 30.40 5.08 8.67
C TYR A 8 29.34 4.55 9.65
N ARG A 9 29.70 3.64 10.56
CA ARG A 9 28.76 3.01 11.49
C ARG A 9 28.70 3.67 12.87
N ILE A 10 29.74 4.42 13.26
CA ILE A 10 29.84 5.07 14.58
C ILE A 10 29.38 6.54 14.54
N GLN A 11 29.42 7.19 13.37
CA GLN A 11 29.14 8.63 13.26
C GLN A 11 27.65 9.00 13.15
N TYR A 12 26.74 8.03 12.97
CA TYR A 12 25.29 8.26 12.93
C TYR A 12 24.59 8.06 14.28
N ASN A 13 25.25 8.45 15.37
CA ASN A 13 24.67 8.49 16.71
C ASN A 13 24.36 9.93 17.14
N MET A 14 23.78 10.70 16.21
CA MET A 14 23.43 12.10 16.43
C MET A 14 21.90 12.20 16.49
N SER A 15 21.41 12.93 17.49
CA SER A 15 20.01 13.29 17.69
C SER A 15 19.44 13.92 16.41
N ILE A 16 18.81 13.11 15.55
CA ILE A 16 18.12 13.59 14.35
C ILE A 16 16.74 14.03 14.85
N ASP A 17 16.62 15.30 15.22
CA ASP A 17 15.33 15.91 15.51
C ASP A 17 14.58 16.08 14.18
N PRO A 18 13.56 15.26 13.90
CA PRO A 18 12.95 15.20 12.57
C PRO A 18 12.36 16.55 12.15
N ARG A 19 12.03 17.40 13.12
CA ARG A 19 11.38 18.70 12.89
C ARG A 19 12.36 19.83 12.55
N ALA A 20 13.56 19.83 13.15
CA ALA A 20 14.57 20.87 12.94
C ALA A 20 15.29 20.68 11.60
N ASP A 21 15.61 19.43 11.26
CA ASP A 21 16.31 19.10 10.01
C ASP A 21 15.44 19.36 8.78
N CYS A 22 14.12 19.17 8.87
CA CYS A 22 13.19 19.49 7.77
C CYS A 22 13.25 20.98 7.36
N PHE A 23 13.33 21.90 8.32
CA PHE A 23 13.30 23.34 8.04
C PHE A 23 14.62 23.80 7.40
N ASN A 24 15.75 23.29 7.88
CA ASN A 24 17.07 23.58 7.32
C ASN A 24 17.23 23.02 5.91
N VAL A 25 16.73 21.80 5.66
CA VAL A 25 16.67 21.18 4.34
C VAL A 25 15.86 22.03 3.33
N ILE A 26 14.71 22.59 3.72
CA ILE A 26 13.91 23.43 2.83
C ILE A 26 14.67 24.69 2.41
N ASN A 27 15.42 25.31 3.33
CA ASN A 27 16.20 26.51 3.05
C ASN A 27 17.42 26.20 2.16
N GLU A 28 18.07 25.05 2.34
CA GLU A 28 19.14 24.58 1.44
C GLU A 28 18.63 24.22 0.04
N VAL A 29 17.47 23.58 -0.08
CA VAL A 29 16.85 23.27 -1.39
C VAL A 29 16.52 24.56 -2.14
N LYS A 30 16.01 25.59 -1.44
CA LYS A 30 15.80 26.93 -2.01
C LYS A 30 17.12 27.56 -2.47
N ALA A 31 18.19 27.45 -1.69
CA ALA A 31 19.51 27.97 -2.06
C ALA A 31 20.13 27.24 -3.27
N ASN A 32 19.94 25.91 -3.38
CA ASN A 32 20.43 25.12 -4.53
C ASN A 32 19.66 25.39 -5.82
N LYS A 33 18.37 25.74 -5.75
CA LYS A 33 17.59 26.20 -6.91
C LYS A 33 18.22 27.42 -7.59
N VAL A 34 18.85 28.31 -6.82
CA VAL A 34 19.51 29.52 -7.34
C VAL A 34 20.80 29.19 -8.13
N LYS A 35 21.45 28.06 -7.84
CA LYS A 35 22.70 27.62 -8.51
C LYS A 35 22.46 26.81 -9.80
N ALA A 36 21.25 26.37 -10.06
CA ALA A 36 20.93 25.56 -11.24
C ALA A 36 20.84 26.43 -12.51
N LYS A 37 21.91 26.46 -13.31
CA LYS A 37 21.93 27.17 -14.61
C LYS A 37 20.84 26.62 -15.55
N LYS A 38 20.01 27.50 -16.12
CA LYS A 38 19.00 27.20 -17.15
C LYS A 38 19.70 26.64 -18.39
N LYS A 39 19.61 25.32 -18.64
CA LYS A 39 20.17 24.71 -19.86
C LYS A 39 19.22 24.97 -21.02
N ILE A 40 19.64 25.83 -21.95
CA ILE A 40 19.11 25.92 -23.31
C ILE A 40 19.13 24.52 -23.94
N GLY A 41 18.05 24.15 -24.64
CA GLY A 41 17.84 22.79 -25.15
C GLY A 41 19.06 22.24 -25.88
N ARG A 42 19.42 20.98 -25.57
CA ARG A 42 20.51 20.30 -26.26
C ARG A 42 19.99 19.73 -27.59
N PRO A 43 20.78 19.79 -28.66
CA PRO A 43 20.38 19.24 -29.95
C PRO A 43 20.13 17.73 -29.86
N PHE A 44 19.10 17.29 -30.59
CA PHE A 44 18.70 15.89 -30.72
C PHE A 44 19.89 15.07 -31.26
N GLY A 45 20.29 14.01 -30.53
CA GLY A 45 21.39 13.11 -30.94
C GLY A 45 22.74 13.31 -30.25
N SER A 46 22.92 14.28 -29.35
CA SER A 46 24.20 14.48 -28.65
C SER A 46 24.40 13.50 -27.47
N LYS A 47 25.24 12.46 -27.64
CA LYS A 47 25.73 11.61 -26.54
C LYS A 47 26.80 12.33 -25.73
N ALA A 48 26.37 13.11 -24.75
CA ALA A 48 27.15 13.38 -23.55
C ALA A 48 26.25 13.19 -22.33
N VAL A 49 26.14 11.94 -21.89
CA VAL A 49 25.54 11.62 -20.59
C VAL A 49 26.57 12.03 -19.55
N ASN A 50 26.49 13.27 -19.06
CA ASN A 50 27.21 13.64 -17.85
C ASN A 50 26.80 12.64 -16.78
N LYS A 51 27.75 11.80 -16.36
CA LYS A 51 27.54 10.82 -15.29
C LYS A 51 27.11 11.61 -14.07
N PHE A 52 25.93 11.28 -13.54
CA PHE A 52 25.44 11.91 -12.32
C PHE A 52 26.21 11.30 -11.16
N GLU A 53 26.97 12.12 -10.45
CA GLU A 53 27.71 11.71 -9.26
C GLU A 53 26.99 12.26 -8.04
N PRO A 54 26.28 11.41 -7.26
CA PRO A 54 25.57 11.85 -6.08
C PRO A 54 26.56 12.34 -5.02
N THR A 55 26.31 13.53 -4.47
CA THR A 55 27.09 14.04 -3.34
C THR A 55 26.59 13.44 -2.02
N GLU A 56 27.44 13.42 -1.00
CA GLU A 56 27.07 12.89 0.32
C GLU A 56 25.88 13.65 0.95
N GLN A 57 25.83 14.96 0.75
CA GLN A 57 24.72 15.81 1.21
C GLN A 57 23.40 15.42 0.53
N GLN A 58 23.43 15.12 -0.77
CA GLN A 58 22.25 14.65 -1.50
C GLN A 58 21.80 13.27 -0.99
N ARG A 59 22.73 12.37 -0.67
CA ARG A 59 22.42 11.06 -0.09
C ARG A 59 21.73 11.21 1.26
N HIS A 60 22.28 12.03 2.14
CA HIS A 60 21.67 12.32 3.43
C HIS A 60 20.24 12.89 3.29
N LEU A 61 20.08 13.85 2.37
CA LEU A 61 18.77 14.43 2.06
C LEU A 61 17.76 13.37 1.57
N VAL A 62 18.17 12.43 0.70
CA VAL A 62 17.30 11.32 0.25
C VAL A 62 16.91 10.41 1.40
N VAL A 63 17.84 10.05 2.28
CA VAL A 63 17.53 9.23 3.47
C VAL A 63 16.48 9.92 4.34
N MET A 64 16.65 11.21 4.59
CA MET A 64 15.71 11.99 5.41
C MET A 64 14.33 12.07 4.77
N MET A 65 14.25 12.43 3.48
CA MET A 65 12.98 12.49 2.76
C MET A 65 12.28 11.13 2.70
N SER A 66 13.03 10.04 2.55
CA SER A 66 12.50 8.68 2.48
C SER A 66 12.03 8.18 3.85
N THR A 67 12.75 8.52 4.92
CA THR A 67 12.33 8.25 6.31
C THR A 67 11.00 8.94 6.63
N ASN A 68 10.81 10.16 6.11
CA ASN A 68 9.57 10.93 6.28
C ASN A 68 8.45 10.54 5.29
N GLY A 69 8.68 9.60 4.38
CA GLY A 69 7.67 9.10 3.44
C GLY A 69 7.37 10.00 2.23
N VAL A 70 8.28 10.91 1.87
CA VAL A 70 8.14 11.77 0.68
C VAL A 70 8.19 10.93 -0.60
N LYS A 71 7.32 11.20 -1.58
CA LYS A 71 7.26 10.42 -2.83
C LYS A 71 8.46 10.68 -3.74
N HIS A 72 8.91 9.67 -4.49
CA HIS A 72 10.08 9.78 -5.39
C HIS A 72 10.04 10.97 -6.38
N PRO A 73 8.89 11.33 -7.01
CA PRO A 73 8.84 12.48 -7.92
C PRO A 73 9.16 13.82 -7.23
N GLU A 74 8.74 13.97 -5.97
CA GLU A 74 8.98 15.17 -5.16
C GLU A 74 10.43 15.22 -4.69
N GLN A 75 11.00 14.09 -4.27
CA GLN A 75 12.41 13.95 -3.94
C GLN A 75 13.31 14.31 -5.14
N ALA A 76 12.98 13.78 -6.32
CA ALA A 76 13.72 14.05 -7.55
C ALA A 76 13.68 15.54 -7.92
N ARG A 77 12.52 16.19 -7.71
CA ARG A 77 12.34 17.64 -7.89
C ARG A 77 13.18 18.44 -6.90
N ALA A 78 13.26 18.02 -5.63
CA ALA A 78 14.10 18.69 -4.62
C ALA A 78 15.60 18.63 -4.98
N LEU A 79 16.02 17.53 -5.61
CA LEU A 79 17.40 17.29 -6.05
C LEU A 79 17.70 17.81 -7.46
N ASN A 80 16.73 18.41 -8.14
CA ASN A 80 16.82 18.83 -9.55
C ASN A 80 17.32 17.70 -10.48
N CYS A 81 16.89 16.47 -10.23
CA CYS A 81 17.23 15.30 -11.05
C CYS A 81 15.96 14.64 -11.61
N GLY A 82 16.13 13.76 -12.59
CA GLY A 82 15.03 12.92 -13.06
C GLY A 82 14.75 11.78 -12.09
N GLU A 83 13.51 11.34 -11.99
CA GLU A 83 13.13 10.22 -11.11
C GLU A 83 13.91 8.93 -11.40
N LYS A 84 14.15 8.62 -12.68
CA LYS A 84 14.99 7.49 -13.09
C LYS A 84 16.44 7.63 -12.59
N THR A 85 16.95 8.85 -12.51
CA THR A 85 18.29 9.15 -11.96
C THR A 85 18.29 8.95 -10.44
N LEU A 86 17.24 9.42 -9.75
CA LEU A 86 17.08 9.20 -8.30
C LEU A 86 17.16 7.71 -7.96
N ILE A 87 16.32 6.89 -8.59
CA ILE A 87 16.23 5.44 -8.32
C ILE A 87 17.55 4.73 -8.65
N LYS A 88 18.25 5.17 -9.70
CA LYS A 88 19.51 4.56 -10.13
C LYS A 88 20.67 4.82 -9.17
N TYR A 89 20.80 6.04 -8.64
CA TYR A 89 21.98 6.46 -7.88
C TYR A 89 21.78 6.46 -6.37
N PHE A 90 20.54 6.48 -5.89
CA PHE A 90 20.20 6.54 -4.47
C PHE A 90 19.38 5.32 -3.99
N ARG A 91 19.62 4.14 -4.61
CA ARG A 91 18.81 2.95 -4.32
C ARG A 91 18.89 2.53 -2.86
N ASP A 92 20.11 2.52 -2.33
CA ASP A 92 20.39 2.15 -0.95
C ASP A 92 19.68 3.09 0.01
N GLU A 93 19.77 4.41 -0.21
CA GLU A 93 19.14 5.42 0.64
C GLU A 93 17.62 5.34 0.66
N LEU A 94 17.00 5.05 -0.50
CA LEU A 94 15.56 4.85 -0.62
C LEU A 94 15.09 3.61 0.16
N ASP A 95 15.83 2.51 0.06
CA ASP A 95 15.50 1.26 0.75
C ASP A 95 15.77 1.38 2.28
N PHE A 96 16.88 2.03 2.67
CA PHE A 96 17.24 2.26 4.07
C PHE A 96 16.29 3.22 4.79
N GLY A 97 15.80 4.27 4.12
CA GLY A 97 14.94 5.27 4.77
C GLY A 97 13.66 4.66 5.37
N LYS A 98 12.97 3.81 4.60
CA LYS A 98 11.76 3.13 5.07
C LYS A 98 12.07 2.16 6.21
N MET A 99 13.10 1.33 6.06
CA MET A 99 13.50 0.39 7.10
C MET A 99 13.87 1.10 8.42
N ARG A 100 14.61 2.21 8.33
CA ARG A 100 15.04 2.99 9.49
C ARG A 100 13.85 3.63 10.21
N ALA A 101 12.90 4.21 9.46
CA ALA A 101 11.67 4.77 10.01
C ALA A 101 10.88 3.70 10.78
N THR A 102 10.66 2.54 10.15
CA THR A 102 9.96 1.43 10.79
C THR A 102 10.69 0.95 12.04
N ALA A 103 12.01 0.72 11.98
CA ALA A 103 12.78 0.27 13.13
C ALA A 103 12.71 1.26 14.31
N HIS A 104 12.78 2.57 14.04
CA HIS A 104 12.69 3.59 15.09
C HIS A 104 11.31 3.61 15.77
N VAL A 105 10.23 3.57 14.98
CA VAL A 105 8.86 3.52 15.51
C VAL A 105 8.62 2.21 16.28
N SER A 106 9.07 1.07 15.76
CA SER A 106 8.97 -0.22 16.45
C SER A 106 9.75 -0.25 17.76
N GLY A 107 10.94 0.36 17.82
CA GLY A 107 11.73 0.47 19.06
C GLY A 107 11.05 1.34 20.12
N ALA A 108 10.49 2.48 19.72
CA ALA A 108 9.73 3.35 20.62
C ALA A 108 8.46 2.65 21.14
N LEU A 109 7.74 1.95 20.26
CA LEU A 109 6.58 1.14 20.64
C LEU A 109 6.95 0.04 21.64
N TYR A 110 8.04 -0.69 21.39
CA TYR A 110 8.53 -1.75 22.29
C TYR A 110 8.87 -1.20 23.68
N LYS A 111 9.56 -0.05 23.74
CA LYS A 111 9.86 0.63 25.00
C LYS A 111 8.56 1.01 25.74
N ASN A 112 7.60 1.63 25.05
CA ASN A 112 6.30 1.96 25.65
C ASN A 112 5.55 0.73 26.16
N ALA A 113 5.66 -0.40 25.46
CA ALA A 113 5.05 -1.65 25.89
C ALA A 113 5.68 -2.17 27.20
N ILE A 114 7.02 -2.12 27.33
CA ILE A 114 7.73 -2.48 28.57
C ILE A 114 7.34 -1.54 29.72
N GLU A 115 7.19 -0.25 29.45
CA GLU A 115 6.86 0.76 30.47
C GLU A 115 5.41 0.65 31.00
N GLY A 116 4.60 -0.26 30.47
CA GLY A 116 3.25 -0.54 30.99
C GLY A 116 2.10 -0.01 30.14
N ASN A 117 2.36 0.53 28.94
CA ASN A 117 1.28 0.96 28.05
C ASN A 117 0.54 -0.27 27.48
N VAL A 118 -0.66 -0.54 28.03
CA VAL A 118 -1.50 -1.70 27.67
C VAL A 118 -1.82 -1.73 26.17
N SER A 119 -2.11 -0.59 25.55
CA SER A 119 -2.38 -0.52 24.11
C SER A 119 -1.18 -0.91 23.27
N ALA A 120 0.03 -0.47 23.65
CA ALA A 120 1.27 -0.86 22.98
C ALA A 120 1.58 -2.36 23.16
N GLN A 121 1.32 -2.92 24.34
CA GLN A 121 1.46 -4.35 24.63
C GLN A 121 0.49 -5.20 23.78
N ILE A 122 -0.79 -4.84 23.76
CA ILE A 122 -1.81 -5.53 22.94
C ILE A 122 -1.42 -5.47 21.48
N PHE A 123 -1.05 -4.28 20.98
CA PHE A 123 -0.62 -4.14 19.60
C PHE A 123 0.61 -5.00 19.29
N TRP A 124 1.62 -5.01 20.17
CA TRP A 124 2.81 -5.85 19.98
C TRP A 124 2.46 -7.33 19.94
N LEU A 125 1.65 -7.83 20.88
CA LEU A 125 1.25 -9.24 20.92
C LEU A 125 0.47 -9.67 19.67
N LYS A 126 -0.46 -8.84 19.20
CA LYS A 126 -1.24 -9.11 17.98
C LYS A 126 -0.41 -9.03 16.69
N SER A 127 0.52 -8.06 16.61
CA SER A 127 1.27 -7.78 15.36
C SER A 127 2.60 -8.51 15.24
N GLN A 128 3.35 -8.69 16.34
CA GLN A 128 4.69 -9.28 16.37
C GLN A 128 4.79 -10.50 17.29
N GLY A 129 4.01 -10.55 18.38
CA GLY A 129 3.97 -11.68 19.30
C GLY A 129 3.24 -12.91 18.76
N GLY A 130 2.66 -12.83 17.56
CA GLY A 130 2.00 -13.95 16.90
C GLY A 130 0.64 -14.33 17.50
N TRP A 131 0.11 -13.53 18.43
CA TRP A 131 -1.21 -13.79 19.00
C TRP A 131 -2.27 -13.43 17.97
N ARG A 132 -3.16 -14.38 17.70
CA ARG A 132 -4.29 -14.19 16.80
C ARG A 132 -5.56 -14.53 17.55
N GLU A 133 -6.61 -13.78 17.27
CA GLU A 133 -7.95 -14.14 17.71
C GLU A 133 -8.41 -15.36 16.90
N ALA A 134 -9.09 -16.30 17.57
CA ALA A 134 -9.67 -17.46 16.92
C ALA A 134 -10.96 -17.04 16.21
N ASP A 135 -10.84 -16.51 15.00
CA ASP A 135 -12.00 -16.08 14.23
C ASP A 135 -12.65 -17.27 13.53
N ARG A 136 -13.88 -17.61 13.95
CA ARG A 136 -14.78 -18.48 13.17
C ARG A 136 -15.60 -17.59 12.26
N LEU A 137 -15.17 -17.45 11.01
CA LEU A 137 -15.92 -16.72 9.99
C LEU A 137 -16.85 -17.69 9.24
N GLU A 138 -18.14 -17.62 9.51
CA GLU A 138 -19.17 -18.30 8.70
C GLU A 138 -19.58 -17.39 7.55
N ILE A 139 -19.34 -17.82 6.31
CA ILE A 139 -19.70 -17.06 5.11
C ILE A 139 -20.93 -17.69 4.49
N THR A 140 -22.04 -16.93 4.44
CA THR A 140 -23.29 -17.34 3.80
C THR A 140 -23.68 -16.34 2.71
N GLY A 141 -24.42 -16.80 1.71
CA GLY A 141 -25.02 -15.97 0.66
C GLY A 141 -26.23 -15.17 1.16
N ALA A 142 -26.83 -14.41 0.25
CA ALA A 142 -27.94 -13.52 0.57
C ALA A 142 -29.09 -14.27 1.28
N ASN A 143 -29.54 -13.72 2.41
CA ASN A 143 -30.56 -14.32 3.28
C ASN A 143 -30.19 -15.72 3.82
N GLY A 144 -28.90 -15.96 4.10
CA GLY A 144 -28.42 -17.24 4.65
C GLY A 144 -28.41 -18.39 3.64
N LYS A 145 -28.53 -18.09 2.34
CA LYS A 145 -28.52 -19.10 1.27
C LYS A 145 -27.08 -19.46 0.87
N ASP A 146 -26.93 -20.48 0.04
CA ASP A 146 -25.63 -20.89 -0.50
C ASP A 146 -24.94 -19.74 -1.24
N LEU A 147 -23.61 -19.65 -1.09
CA LEU A 147 -22.76 -18.82 -1.94
C LEU A 147 -22.57 -19.53 -3.27
N LEU A 148 -23.40 -19.20 -4.25
CA LEU A 148 -23.28 -19.72 -5.60
C LEU A 148 -22.40 -18.77 -6.43
N THR A 149 -21.42 -19.34 -7.11
CA THR A 149 -20.74 -18.66 -8.22
C THR A 149 -21.69 -18.45 -9.39
N GLU A 150 -21.35 -17.55 -10.31
CA GLU A 150 -22.19 -17.25 -11.48
C GLU A 150 -22.52 -18.51 -12.30
N THR A 151 -21.52 -19.36 -12.52
CA THR A 151 -21.65 -20.62 -13.24
C THR A 151 -22.59 -21.61 -12.54
N GLU A 152 -22.51 -21.70 -11.21
CA GLU A 152 -23.37 -22.59 -10.42
C GLU A 152 -24.81 -22.08 -10.38
N ARG A 153 -25.00 -20.75 -10.35
CA ARG A 153 -26.31 -20.11 -10.46
C ARG A 153 -26.95 -20.41 -11.81
N GLU A 154 -26.21 -20.23 -12.90
CA GLU A 154 -26.69 -20.51 -14.27
C GLU A 154 -27.05 -21.98 -14.46
N GLN A 155 -26.22 -22.91 -13.97
CA GLN A 155 -26.52 -24.34 -14.01
C GLN A 155 -27.78 -24.69 -13.21
N ARG A 156 -27.94 -24.10 -12.02
CA ARG A 156 -29.13 -24.30 -11.19
C ARG A 156 -30.37 -23.75 -11.89
N LEU A 157 -30.29 -22.55 -12.48
CA LEU A 157 -31.38 -21.97 -13.28
C LEU A 157 -31.73 -22.85 -14.49
N ALA A 158 -30.73 -23.33 -15.24
CA ALA A 158 -30.93 -24.21 -16.39
C ALA A 158 -31.63 -25.51 -15.97
N SER A 159 -31.22 -26.13 -14.85
CA SER A 159 -31.88 -27.34 -14.34
C SER A 159 -33.34 -27.10 -13.92
N ILE A 160 -33.64 -25.95 -13.31
CA ILE A 160 -35.01 -25.57 -12.95
C ILE A 160 -35.86 -25.37 -14.20
N LEU A 161 -35.33 -24.72 -15.24
CA LEU A 161 -36.03 -24.50 -16.50
C LEU A 161 -36.38 -25.82 -17.19
N VAL A 162 -35.44 -26.76 -17.25
CA VAL A 162 -35.67 -28.11 -17.79
C VAL A 162 -36.79 -28.83 -17.03
N ASN A 163 -36.77 -28.77 -15.70
CA ASN A 163 -37.80 -29.40 -14.86
C ASN A 163 -39.19 -28.77 -15.05
N LEU A 164 -39.27 -27.45 -15.28
CA LEU A 164 -40.54 -26.78 -15.58
C LEU A 164 -41.10 -27.17 -16.95
N GLN A 165 -40.25 -27.37 -17.95
CA GLN A 165 -40.68 -27.82 -19.28
C GLN A 165 -41.22 -29.25 -19.28
N THR A 166 -40.72 -30.11 -18.36
CA THR A 166 -41.22 -31.48 -18.21
C THR A 166 -42.56 -31.60 -17.48
N LYS A 167 -43.02 -30.55 -16.78
CA LYS A 167 -44.36 -30.54 -16.17
C LYS A 167 -45.39 -30.21 -17.25
N LYS A 168 -46.18 -31.22 -17.63
CA LYS A 168 -47.29 -31.11 -18.60
C LYS A 168 -48.24 -29.96 -18.21
N PRO A 169 -48.81 -29.18 -19.16
CA PRO A 169 -49.73 -28.11 -18.85
C PRO A 169 -50.85 -28.60 -17.93
N ILE A 170 -51.19 -27.81 -16.92
CA ILE A 170 -52.35 -28.06 -16.06
C ILE A 170 -53.55 -28.12 -16.99
N ASP A 171 -54.21 -29.29 -17.07
CA ASP A 171 -55.44 -29.46 -17.82
C ASP A 171 -56.54 -28.67 -17.10
N VAL A 172 -56.74 -27.42 -17.52
CA VAL A 172 -57.90 -26.59 -17.13
C VAL A 172 -59.09 -27.03 -17.97
N SER A 173 -59.57 -28.25 -17.72
CA SER A 173 -60.88 -28.68 -18.17
C SER A 173 -61.96 -27.86 -17.44
N PRO A 174 -62.99 -27.34 -18.13
CA PRO A 174 -63.99 -26.48 -17.51
C PRO A 174 -64.76 -27.24 -16.43
N VAL A 175 -64.85 -26.65 -15.23
CA VAL A 175 -65.69 -27.15 -14.14
C VAL A 175 -67.12 -27.27 -14.65
N LYS A 176 -67.67 -28.49 -14.73
CA LYS A 176 -69.08 -28.70 -15.07
C LYS A 176 -69.93 -27.97 -14.04
N LYS A 177 -70.69 -26.96 -14.49
CA LYS A 177 -71.75 -26.35 -13.67
C LYS A 177 -72.76 -27.44 -13.32
N PRO A 178 -73.09 -27.66 -12.02
CA PRO A 178 -74.13 -28.62 -11.67
C PRO A 178 -75.47 -28.14 -12.26
N ALA A 179 -76.23 -29.08 -12.80
CA ALA A 179 -77.54 -28.85 -13.40
C ALA A 179 -78.48 -28.24 -12.35
N ALA A 180 -79.21 -27.19 -12.74
CA ALA A 180 -80.24 -26.58 -11.91
C ALA A 180 -81.37 -27.60 -11.68
N GLU A 181 -81.56 -28.04 -10.44
CA GLU A 181 -82.82 -28.62 -10.00
C GLU A 181 -83.83 -27.48 -9.83
N ILE A 182 -84.82 -27.51 -10.72
CA ILE A 182 -86.05 -26.73 -10.66
C ILE A 182 -87.00 -27.58 -9.81
N GLU A 183 -87.28 -27.16 -8.58
CA GLU A 183 -88.51 -27.57 -7.90
C GLU A 183 -89.51 -26.41 -7.90
N ALA A 184 -90.77 -26.83 -8.07
CA ALA A 184 -91.95 -26.05 -8.40
C ALA A 184 -92.59 -25.36 -7.19
#